data_AF-A0A350NYR8-F1
#
_entry.id   AF-A0A350NYR8-F1
#
_cell.length_a   1.000
_cell.length_b   1.000
_cell.length_c   1.000
_cell.angle_alpha   90.00
_cell.angle_beta   90.00
_cell.angle_gamma   90.00
#
_symmetry.space_group_name_H-M   'P 1'
#
loop_
_entity.id
_entity.type
_entity.pdbx_description
1 polymer ?
#
loop_
_entity_poly.entity_id
_entity_poly.type
_entity_poly.pdbx_seq_one_letter_code
_entity_poly.pdbx_strand_id
1 'polypeptide(L)'
;MTKMTSKLNAGEINLDLIPLDWPLTPVGKNKNPYIAGWQGKPFTIKEVKKELDSGIASAVGLISGPVYQKPYGLVWVDIDGPTVKDVITSESGLDFDTALPKTLTICSGREGRERKLYLVPKDHWPQFARNKYNWHAEGDGEKLEVLWKKHQGVLMGFHPDTDGYFTKDGEDFDFVNNLTVIPDWLLKAIAIKNKKQGKTVSTVSRMYGENFAINTEIGHDYTIKEVLRALWCYPESDVEDYEKWLTAGQVLHTIDDSLLEKWDEWSQQASNYEPGACQRKWRTFTKDGGRKAGTIFMEAAKHGFKHSQEHTTGPAPDQVIDRVDEILAELMQDSIDQDNKEQQARASNFTKPVTWPPQLPKGRKHSKLKAAPQNLIRDKLVCDMHKYFVFDESENKFFKYEHQQSGMWSKLTDNQMRKELSDRLDIMTTTSMLPEGYQLSLIDIMFAQLKAKLEFTEQWNQDNNLILFQNGVYDLDNSELGGFHREYYIN
;
A
#
# COMPACT_ATOMS: atom_id res chain seq x y z
N MET A 1 6.11 3.07 -40.48
CA MET A 1 6.42 2.82 -39.06
C MET A 1 6.69 1.35 -38.92
N THR A 2 7.94 0.96 -38.67
CA THR A 2 8.31 -0.42 -38.36
C THR A 2 7.59 -0.80 -37.07
N LYS A 3 6.70 -1.80 -37.10
CA LYS A 3 6.03 -2.30 -35.89
C LYS A 3 7.15 -2.70 -34.92
N MET A 4 7.28 -2.02 -33.77
CA MET A 4 8.23 -2.44 -32.75
C MET A 4 7.87 -3.88 -32.36
N THR A 5 8.87 -4.76 -32.32
CA THR A 5 8.66 -6.16 -31.97
C THR A 5 8.22 -6.26 -30.51
N SER A 6 7.09 -6.89 -30.26
CA SER A 6 6.59 -7.23 -28.92
C SER A 6 7.30 -8.44 -28.31
N LYS A 7 8.01 -9.20 -29.14
CA LYS A 7 8.83 -10.34 -28.74
C LYS A 7 10.14 -9.87 -28.11
N LEU A 8 10.47 -10.47 -26.97
CA LEU A 8 11.71 -10.28 -26.25
C LEU A 8 12.64 -11.49 -26.46
N ASN A 9 13.88 -11.25 -26.88
CA ASN A 9 14.90 -12.31 -27.01
C ASN A 9 15.59 -12.60 -25.67
N ALA A 10 16.28 -13.75 -25.59
CA ALA A 10 17.00 -14.15 -24.38
C ALA A 10 17.99 -13.08 -23.91
N GLY A 11 17.81 -12.64 -22.66
CA GLY A 11 18.70 -11.66 -22.01
C GLY A 11 18.48 -10.22 -22.45
N GLU A 12 17.61 -9.98 -23.42
CA GLU A 12 17.27 -8.64 -23.90
C GLU A 12 16.57 -7.84 -22.80
N ILE A 13 16.82 -6.53 -22.77
CA ILE A 13 16.08 -5.57 -21.95
C ILE A 13 15.50 -4.51 -22.89
N ASN A 14 14.18 -4.46 -22.97
CA ASN A 14 13.46 -3.46 -23.72
C ASN A 14 12.35 -2.86 -22.85
N LEU A 15 12.68 -1.74 -22.20
CA LEU A 15 11.78 -1.08 -21.25
C LEU A 15 10.56 -0.44 -21.93
N ASP A 16 10.62 -0.17 -23.23
CA ASP A 16 9.52 0.47 -23.98
C ASP A 16 8.33 -0.47 -24.17
N LEU A 17 8.50 -1.77 -23.93
CA LEU A 17 7.43 -2.77 -23.96
C LEU A 17 6.57 -2.78 -22.69
N ILE A 18 7.06 -2.18 -21.60
CA ILE A 18 6.43 -2.24 -20.29
C ILE A 18 5.43 -1.09 -20.13
N PRO A 19 4.19 -1.35 -19.68
CA PRO A 19 3.26 -0.29 -19.33
C PRO A 19 3.81 0.62 -18.22
N LEU A 20 3.58 1.93 -18.36
CA LEU A 20 4.06 2.96 -17.43
C LEU A 20 3.54 2.78 -16.00
N ASP A 21 2.38 2.14 -15.84
CA ASP A 21 1.67 1.93 -14.60
C ASP A 21 1.94 0.57 -13.96
N TRP A 22 2.87 -0.22 -14.49
CA TRP A 22 3.26 -1.49 -13.87
C TRP A 22 4.23 -1.26 -12.70
N PRO A 23 4.00 -1.89 -11.54
CA PRO A 23 4.87 -1.73 -10.38
C PRO A 23 6.15 -2.55 -10.55
N LEU A 24 7.27 -1.90 -10.86
CA LEU A 24 8.53 -2.61 -11.14
C LEU A 24 9.44 -2.69 -9.92
N THR A 25 10.47 -3.52 -10.02
CA THR A 25 11.58 -3.55 -9.08
C THR A 25 12.88 -3.94 -9.80
N PRO A 26 14.01 -3.29 -9.51
CA PRO A 26 15.30 -3.68 -10.08
C PRO A 26 15.77 -5.01 -9.47
N VAL A 27 16.27 -5.91 -10.32
CA VAL A 27 16.71 -7.25 -9.90
C VAL A 27 18.21 -7.41 -10.14
N GLY A 28 18.93 -7.88 -9.10
CA GLY A 28 20.36 -8.12 -9.17
C GLY A 28 20.71 -9.44 -9.86
N LYS A 29 22.01 -9.73 -9.98
CA LYS A 29 22.54 -10.93 -10.66
C LYS A 29 22.05 -12.27 -10.10
N ASN A 30 21.70 -12.31 -8.81
CA ASN A 30 21.19 -13.51 -8.14
C ASN A 30 19.66 -13.65 -8.23
N LYS A 31 19.00 -13.01 -9.19
CA LYS A 31 17.53 -13.00 -9.38
C LYS A 31 16.72 -12.42 -8.21
N ASN A 32 17.37 -11.71 -7.30
CA ASN A 32 16.74 -11.15 -6.11
C ASN A 32 16.66 -9.63 -6.20
N PRO A 33 15.52 -9.01 -5.83
CA PRO A 33 15.47 -7.59 -5.56
C PRO A 33 16.39 -7.26 -4.38
N TYR A 34 17.22 -6.24 -4.53
CA TYR A 34 18.17 -5.81 -3.50
C TYR A 34 17.69 -4.56 -2.74
N ILE A 35 16.57 -3.96 -3.15
CA ILE A 35 16.00 -2.79 -2.49
C ILE A 35 15.32 -3.20 -1.17
N ALA A 36 15.68 -2.52 -0.08
CA ALA A 36 15.06 -2.76 1.22
C ALA A 36 13.56 -2.40 1.20
N GLY A 37 12.72 -3.38 1.51
CA GLY A 37 11.26 -3.22 1.51
C GLY A 37 10.66 -3.06 0.11
N TRP A 38 11.31 -3.61 -0.92
CA TRP A 38 10.88 -3.52 -2.33
C TRP A 38 9.41 -3.88 -2.56
N GLN A 39 8.81 -4.73 -1.71
CA GLN A 39 7.41 -5.17 -1.84
C GLN A 39 6.39 -4.02 -1.73
N GLY A 40 6.76 -2.93 -1.06
CA GLY A 40 5.93 -1.72 -0.90
C GLY A 40 6.52 -0.49 -1.60
N LYS A 41 7.60 -0.66 -2.37
CA LYS A 41 8.34 0.43 -3.02
C LYS A 41 8.48 0.14 -4.51
N PRO A 42 7.39 0.23 -5.29
CA PRO A 42 7.44 0.00 -6.72
C PRO A 42 8.25 1.11 -7.41
N PHE A 43 9.10 0.73 -8.35
CA PHE A 43 9.90 1.63 -9.17
C PHE A 43 9.17 1.91 -10.48
N THR A 44 9.31 3.12 -10.98
CA THR A 44 8.94 3.50 -12.34
C THR A 44 9.97 2.98 -13.35
N ILE A 45 9.59 2.96 -14.63
CA ILE A 45 10.50 2.61 -15.74
C ILE A 45 11.79 3.45 -15.70
N LYS A 46 11.68 4.75 -15.41
CA LYS A 46 12.83 5.67 -15.35
C LYS A 46 13.78 5.31 -14.22
N GLU A 47 13.25 4.94 -13.06
CA GLU A 47 14.07 4.56 -11.90
C GLU A 47 14.74 3.20 -12.12
N VAL A 48 14.04 2.21 -12.67
CA VAL A 48 14.65 0.92 -13.04
C VAL A 48 15.75 1.14 -14.08
N LYS A 49 15.54 2.00 -15.08
CA LYS A 49 16.56 2.33 -16.08
C LYS A 49 17.84 2.86 -15.42
N LYS A 50 17.71 3.78 -14.45
CA LYS A 50 18.85 4.32 -13.71
C LYS A 50 19.63 3.21 -12.97
N GLU A 51 18.93 2.23 -12.41
CA GLU A 51 19.56 1.09 -11.73
C GLU A 51 20.23 0.08 -12.68
N LEU A 52 19.73 -0.03 -13.91
CA LEU A 52 20.37 -0.81 -14.97
C LEU A 52 21.63 -0.10 -15.48
N ASP A 53 21.53 1.21 -15.72
CA ASP A 53 22.64 2.05 -16.18
C ASP A 53 23.78 2.12 -15.14
N SER A 54 23.46 2.02 -13.84
CA SER A 54 24.45 1.95 -12.76
C SER A 54 25.21 0.60 -12.71
N GLY A 55 24.72 -0.42 -13.40
CA GLY A 55 25.27 -1.78 -13.41
C GLY A 55 24.96 -2.61 -12.17
N ILE A 56 24.16 -2.08 -11.24
CA ILE A 56 23.73 -2.81 -10.02
C ILE A 56 22.59 -3.77 -10.38
N ALA A 57 21.59 -3.30 -11.13
CA ALA A 57 20.55 -4.16 -11.67
C ALA A 57 21.05 -4.89 -12.93
N SER A 58 20.60 -6.13 -13.11
CA SER A 58 20.87 -6.94 -14.30
C SER A 58 19.60 -7.47 -14.95
N ALA A 59 18.45 -7.29 -14.30
CA ALA A 59 17.14 -7.69 -14.80
C ALA A 59 16.04 -6.78 -14.24
N VAL A 60 14.85 -6.88 -14.84
CA VAL A 60 13.67 -6.10 -14.45
C VAL A 60 12.63 -7.04 -13.86
N GLY A 61 12.23 -6.81 -12.61
CA GLY A 61 11.16 -7.52 -11.93
C GLY A 61 9.85 -6.75 -11.99
N LEU A 62 8.74 -7.47 -12.02
CA LEU A 62 7.37 -6.96 -11.87
C LEU A 62 6.78 -7.48 -10.58
N ILE A 63 6.34 -6.56 -9.72
CA ILE A 63 5.70 -6.86 -8.45
C ILE A 63 4.26 -7.31 -8.71
N SER A 64 3.87 -8.44 -8.14
CA SER A 64 2.49 -8.94 -8.21
C SER A 64 1.63 -8.41 -7.04
N GLY A 65 0.31 -8.39 -7.25
CA GLY A 65 -0.68 -7.79 -6.35
C GLY A 65 -1.48 -6.67 -7.02
N PRO A 66 -2.21 -5.85 -6.25
CA PRO A 66 -2.91 -4.66 -6.74
C PRO A 66 -1.99 -3.69 -7.49
N VAL A 67 -2.46 -3.17 -8.61
CA VAL A 67 -1.71 -2.18 -9.41
C VAL A 67 -2.25 -0.79 -9.12
N TYR A 68 -1.62 -0.07 -8.20
CA TYR A 68 -2.00 1.29 -7.80
C TYR A 68 -3.52 1.44 -7.59
N GLN A 69 -4.17 2.32 -8.36
CA GLN A 69 -5.62 2.58 -8.30
C GLN A 69 -6.42 1.82 -9.38
N LYS A 70 -5.80 0.88 -10.10
CA LYS A 70 -6.50 0.13 -11.16
C LYS A 70 -7.56 -0.81 -10.59
N PRO A 71 -8.63 -1.11 -11.35
CA PRO A 71 -9.66 -2.06 -10.95
C PRO A 71 -9.20 -3.53 -11.02
N TYR A 72 -7.90 -3.76 -11.13
CA TYR A 72 -7.29 -5.08 -11.23
C TYR A 72 -5.93 -5.14 -10.54
N GLY A 73 -5.45 -6.35 -10.30
CA GLY A 73 -4.06 -6.62 -9.92
C GLY A 73 -3.44 -7.66 -10.83
N LEU A 74 -2.17 -7.97 -10.58
CA LEU A 74 -1.36 -8.88 -11.38
C LEU A 74 -0.95 -10.09 -10.54
N VAL A 75 -1.08 -11.28 -11.10
CA VAL A 75 -0.70 -12.53 -10.44
C VAL A 75 0.23 -13.32 -11.33
N TRP A 76 1.28 -13.89 -10.74
CA TRP A 76 2.18 -14.80 -11.43
C TRP A 76 1.74 -16.24 -11.19
N VAL A 77 1.65 -17.02 -12.27
CA VAL A 77 1.48 -18.48 -12.23
C VAL A 77 2.80 -19.07 -12.73
N ASP A 78 3.58 -19.64 -11.82
CA ASP A 78 4.92 -20.17 -12.06
C ASP A 78 4.85 -21.69 -12.22
N ILE A 79 5.23 -22.18 -13.38
CA ILE A 79 5.32 -23.61 -13.70
C ILE A 79 6.78 -23.99 -13.53
N ASP A 80 7.10 -24.74 -12.47
CA ASP A 80 8.48 -25.07 -12.12
C ASP A 80 8.85 -26.52 -12.48
N GLY A 81 8.65 -26.92 -13.73
CA GLY A 81 9.11 -28.22 -14.23
C GLY A 81 8.11 -28.96 -15.14
N PRO A 82 8.58 -29.98 -15.87
CA PRO A 82 7.78 -30.71 -16.85
C PRO A 82 6.57 -31.46 -16.27
N THR A 83 6.69 -32.04 -15.06
CA THR A 83 5.62 -32.86 -14.44
C THR A 83 4.50 -32.01 -13.83
N VAL A 84 4.69 -30.69 -13.73
CA VAL A 84 3.67 -29.75 -13.25
C VAL A 84 2.43 -29.73 -14.16
N LYS A 85 2.59 -30.07 -15.44
CA LYS A 85 1.47 -30.16 -16.39
C LYS A 85 0.43 -31.21 -15.97
N ASP A 86 0.86 -32.30 -15.37
CA ASP A 86 -0.02 -33.36 -14.88
C ASP A 86 -0.82 -32.88 -13.67
N VAL A 87 -0.19 -32.10 -12.79
CA VAL A 87 -0.86 -31.44 -11.65
C VAL A 87 -1.93 -30.47 -12.14
N ILE A 88 -1.61 -29.63 -13.13
CA ILE A 88 -2.57 -28.67 -13.70
C ILE A 88 -3.76 -29.42 -14.31
N THR A 89 -3.51 -30.49 -15.06
CA THR A 89 -4.56 -31.30 -15.69
C THR A 89 -5.45 -31.97 -14.63
N SER A 90 -4.84 -32.54 -13.59
CA SER A 90 -5.53 -33.18 -12.46
C SER A 90 -6.40 -32.20 -11.66
N GLU A 91 -5.83 -31.05 -11.27
CA GLU A 91 -6.51 -30.06 -10.43
C GLU A 91 -7.61 -29.29 -11.19
N SER A 92 -7.40 -29.02 -12.48
CA SER A 92 -8.37 -28.30 -13.31
C SER A 92 -9.45 -29.21 -13.91
N GLY A 93 -9.13 -30.48 -14.17
CA GLY A 93 -9.96 -31.38 -14.97
C GLY A 93 -10.01 -31.02 -16.47
N LEU A 94 -9.08 -30.19 -16.94
CA LEU A 94 -8.99 -29.67 -18.32
C LEU A 94 -7.64 -30.04 -18.92
N ASP A 95 -7.53 -29.98 -20.25
CA ASP A 95 -6.22 -30.02 -20.91
C ASP A 95 -5.38 -28.78 -20.58
N PHE A 96 -4.06 -28.89 -20.68
CA PHE A 96 -3.13 -27.85 -20.24
C PHE A 96 -3.37 -26.48 -20.90
N ASP A 97 -3.61 -26.43 -22.21
CA ASP A 97 -3.75 -25.17 -22.94
C ASP A 97 -5.10 -24.49 -22.63
N THR A 98 -6.15 -25.27 -22.37
CA THR A 98 -7.44 -24.75 -21.88
C THR A 98 -7.37 -24.34 -20.40
N ALA A 99 -6.62 -25.09 -19.58
CA ALA A 99 -6.44 -24.79 -18.16
C ALA A 99 -5.66 -23.48 -17.97
N LEU A 100 -4.58 -23.27 -18.73
CA LEU A 100 -3.73 -22.09 -18.67
C LEU A 100 -3.73 -21.36 -20.02
N PRO A 101 -4.80 -20.60 -20.33
CA PRO A 101 -4.90 -19.86 -21.59
C PRO A 101 -3.72 -18.90 -21.76
N LYS A 102 -3.37 -18.65 -23.03
CA LYS A 102 -2.26 -17.79 -23.43
C LYS A 102 -2.36 -16.42 -22.79
N THR A 103 -1.22 -15.91 -22.35
CA THR A 103 -1.04 -14.59 -21.76
C THR A 103 0.42 -14.17 -21.94
N LEU A 104 0.85 -13.05 -21.35
CA LEU A 104 2.29 -12.74 -21.30
C LEU A 104 3.02 -13.84 -20.51
N THR A 105 3.91 -14.56 -21.18
CA THR A 105 4.63 -15.69 -20.61
C THR A 105 6.14 -15.52 -20.77
N ILE A 106 6.83 -15.53 -19.64
CA ILE A 106 8.27 -15.36 -19.56
C ILE A 106 8.93 -16.72 -19.28
N CYS A 107 9.87 -17.08 -20.13
CA CYS A 107 10.69 -18.27 -20.02
C CYS A 107 12.08 -17.92 -19.52
N SER A 108 12.65 -18.81 -18.71
CA SER A 108 14.05 -18.70 -18.25
C SER A 108 15.03 -19.48 -19.14
N GLY A 109 14.54 -20.34 -20.04
CA GLY A 109 15.37 -21.27 -20.82
C GLY A 109 15.63 -22.62 -20.13
N ARG A 110 15.24 -22.76 -18.85
CA ARG A 110 15.25 -24.05 -18.16
C ARG A 110 14.08 -24.92 -18.66
N GLU A 111 14.32 -26.22 -18.77
CA GLU A 111 13.34 -27.17 -19.29
C GLU A 111 12.06 -27.23 -18.45
N GLY A 112 10.90 -27.15 -19.11
CA GLY A 112 9.59 -27.22 -18.46
C GLY A 112 9.26 -26.04 -17.55
N ARG A 113 10.07 -24.96 -17.54
CA ARG A 113 9.86 -23.80 -16.68
C ARG A 113 9.35 -22.59 -17.43
N GLU A 114 8.15 -22.15 -17.10
CA GLU A 114 7.53 -20.96 -17.67
C GLU A 114 6.69 -20.22 -16.63
N ARG A 115 6.69 -18.89 -16.70
CA ARG A 115 5.92 -18.05 -15.78
C ARG A 115 4.90 -17.23 -16.56
N LYS A 116 3.63 -17.39 -16.22
CA LYS A 116 2.49 -16.75 -16.89
C LYS A 116 1.94 -15.61 -16.03
N LEU A 117 1.73 -14.44 -16.64
CA LEU A 117 1.14 -13.27 -15.97
C LEU A 117 -0.36 -13.21 -16.24
N TYR A 118 -1.19 -13.21 -15.20
CA TYR A 118 -2.64 -13.04 -15.34
C TYR A 118 -3.13 -11.77 -14.64
N LEU A 119 -4.25 -11.26 -15.14
CA LEU A 119 -4.99 -10.16 -14.52
C LEU A 119 -5.99 -10.72 -13.51
N VAL A 120 -6.05 -10.11 -12.33
CA VAL A 120 -7.02 -10.46 -11.27
C VAL A 120 -7.95 -9.27 -11.02
N PRO A 121 -9.23 -9.39 -11.42
CA PRO A 121 -10.26 -8.40 -11.10
C PRO A 121 -10.37 -8.13 -9.60
N LYS A 122 -10.69 -6.89 -9.23
CA LYS A 122 -10.72 -6.42 -7.83
C LYS A 122 -11.67 -7.22 -6.93
N ASP A 123 -12.76 -7.72 -7.47
CA ASP A 123 -13.75 -8.57 -6.78
C ASP A 123 -13.19 -9.95 -6.39
N HIS A 124 -12.13 -10.42 -7.04
CA HIS A 124 -11.46 -11.67 -6.70
C HIS A 124 -10.34 -11.53 -5.66
N TRP A 125 -9.89 -10.31 -5.33
CA TRP A 125 -8.82 -10.10 -4.35
C TRP A 125 -9.08 -10.72 -2.97
N PRO A 126 -10.32 -10.70 -2.41
CA PRO A 126 -10.59 -11.33 -1.11
C PRO A 126 -10.38 -12.85 -1.09
N GLN A 127 -10.34 -13.51 -2.25
CA GLN A 127 -10.04 -14.95 -2.33
C GLN A 127 -8.56 -15.24 -2.04
N PHE A 128 -7.67 -14.26 -2.22
CA PHE A 128 -6.26 -14.38 -1.89
C PHE A 128 -6.03 -14.07 -0.41
N ALA A 129 -6.37 -15.02 0.46
CA ALA A 129 -6.07 -14.93 1.89
C ALA A 129 -4.57 -15.01 2.21
N ARG A 130 -3.77 -15.52 1.27
CA ARG A 130 -2.31 -15.65 1.32
C ARG A 130 -1.69 -15.03 0.08
N ASN A 131 -0.38 -14.84 0.18
CA ASN A 131 0.42 -14.22 -0.88
C ASN A 131 1.05 -15.25 -1.84
N LYS A 132 1.04 -16.53 -1.46
CA LYS A 132 1.66 -17.64 -2.20
C LYS A 132 0.84 -18.91 -2.02
N TYR A 133 0.66 -19.67 -3.10
CA TYR A 133 -0.01 -20.98 -3.10
C TYR A 133 0.77 -21.96 -3.96
N ASN A 134 0.97 -23.19 -3.45
CA ASN A 134 1.81 -24.19 -4.10
C ASN A 134 1.09 -25.52 -4.31
N TRP A 135 1.27 -26.16 -5.47
CA TRP A 135 0.88 -27.55 -5.71
C TRP A 135 2.11 -28.33 -6.15
N HIS A 136 2.52 -29.30 -5.34
CA HIS A 136 3.72 -30.09 -5.59
C HIS A 136 3.48 -31.18 -6.64
N ALA A 137 4.38 -31.28 -7.61
CA ALA A 137 4.34 -32.29 -8.65
C ALA A 137 5.15 -33.55 -8.23
N GLU A 138 5.32 -34.49 -9.15
CA GLU A 138 6.08 -35.72 -8.92
C GLU A 138 7.59 -35.51 -9.05
N GLY A 139 8.01 -34.64 -9.97
CA GLY A 139 9.42 -34.28 -10.15
C GLY A 139 10.01 -33.62 -8.90
N ASP A 140 11.31 -33.82 -8.71
CA ASP A 140 12.03 -33.32 -7.54
C ASP A 140 12.06 -31.78 -7.52
N GLY A 141 11.51 -31.20 -6.46
CA GLY A 141 11.32 -29.75 -6.32
C GLY A 141 10.29 -29.13 -7.28
N GLU A 142 9.64 -29.92 -8.15
CA GLU A 142 8.70 -29.42 -9.14
C GLU A 142 7.36 -29.05 -8.51
N LYS A 143 6.80 -27.92 -8.93
CA LYS A 143 5.57 -27.37 -8.37
C LYS A 143 4.94 -26.31 -9.28
N LEU A 144 3.63 -26.17 -9.12
CA LEU A 144 2.89 -24.99 -9.57
C LEU A 144 2.86 -23.97 -8.42
N GLU A 145 3.27 -22.74 -8.68
CA GLU A 145 3.13 -21.64 -7.72
C GLU A 145 2.21 -20.54 -8.24
N VAL A 146 1.35 -20.03 -7.39
CA VAL A 146 0.59 -18.80 -7.64
C VAL A 146 1.08 -17.73 -6.68
N LEU A 147 1.67 -16.66 -7.24
CA LEU A 147 2.31 -15.58 -6.50
C LEU A 147 1.49 -14.30 -6.65
N TRP A 148 0.95 -13.83 -5.53
CA TRP A 148 0.12 -12.62 -5.44
C TRP A 148 0.93 -11.47 -4.83
N LYS A 149 0.41 -10.76 -3.82
CA LYS A 149 1.11 -9.64 -3.18
C LYS A 149 2.50 -10.03 -2.68
N LYS A 150 3.41 -9.06 -2.60
CA LYS A 150 4.76 -9.21 -2.00
C LYS A 150 5.70 -10.19 -2.73
N HIS A 151 5.36 -10.57 -3.95
CA HIS A 151 6.19 -11.40 -4.83
C HIS A 151 6.55 -10.62 -6.09
N GLN A 152 7.54 -11.12 -6.83
CA GLN A 152 7.94 -10.56 -8.11
C GLN A 152 8.22 -11.69 -9.10
N GLY A 153 8.00 -11.39 -10.38
CA GLY A 153 8.45 -12.19 -11.50
C GLY A 153 9.35 -11.36 -12.39
N VAL A 154 10.50 -11.93 -12.78
CA VAL A 154 11.43 -11.27 -13.71
C VAL A 154 10.79 -11.24 -15.10
N LEU A 155 10.72 -10.05 -15.69
CA LEU A 155 10.18 -9.82 -17.04
C LEU A 155 11.24 -10.00 -18.12
N MET A 156 12.45 -9.49 -17.88
CA MET A 156 13.49 -9.34 -18.90
C MET A 156 14.88 -9.18 -18.30
N GLY A 157 15.91 -9.43 -19.10
CA GLY A 157 17.31 -9.32 -18.72
C GLY A 157 17.97 -10.62 -18.26
N PHE A 158 19.02 -10.47 -17.46
CA PHE A 158 19.96 -11.54 -17.11
C PHE A 158 19.34 -12.67 -16.27
N HIS A 159 19.76 -13.89 -16.58
CA HIS A 159 19.55 -15.08 -15.75
C HIS A 159 20.91 -15.76 -15.48
N PRO A 160 21.25 -16.13 -14.22
CA PRO A 160 22.55 -16.69 -13.87
C PRO A 160 22.95 -18.00 -14.56
N ASP A 161 21.99 -18.84 -14.92
CA ASP A 161 22.27 -20.20 -15.41
C ASP A 161 21.86 -20.44 -16.88
N THR A 162 21.39 -19.41 -17.58
CA THR A 162 20.89 -19.50 -18.96
C THR A 162 21.21 -18.20 -19.71
N ASP A 163 20.88 -18.14 -21.00
CA ASP A 163 21.14 -16.96 -21.83
C ASP A 163 20.29 -15.72 -21.44
N GLY A 164 19.37 -15.87 -20.49
CA GLY A 164 18.52 -14.80 -19.98
C GLY A 164 17.02 -15.08 -20.15
N TYR A 165 16.21 -14.15 -19.64
CA TYR A 165 14.75 -14.25 -19.75
C TYR A 165 14.27 -13.82 -21.14
N PHE A 166 13.21 -14.47 -21.64
CA PHE A 166 12.61 -14.18 -22.95
C PHE A 166 11.11 -14.47 -22.95
N THR A 167 10.37 -13.96 -23.94
CA THR A 167 8.94 -14.25 -24.12
C THR A 167 8.73 -15.55 -24.89
N LYS A 168 7.77 -16.36 -24.45
CA LYS A 168 7.35 -17.58 -25.18
C LYS A 168 6.70 -17.22 -26.52
N ASP A 169 6.87 -18.07 -27.52
CA ASP A 169 6.32 -17.83 -28.86
C ASP A 169 4.79 -17.68 -28.86
N GLY A 170 4.31 -16.52 -29.33
CA GLY A 170 2.88 -16.18 -29.36
C GLY A 170 2.27 -15.82 -27.99
N GLU A 171 3.11 -15.55 -26.99
CA GLU A 171 2.76 -15.22 -25.60
C GLU A 171 3.64 -14.06 -25.10
N ASP A 172 3.76 -13.00 -25.91
CA ASP A 172 4.69 -11.88 -25.72
C ASP A 172 4.03 -10.58 -25.22
N PHE A 173 4.73 -9.44 -25.29
CA PHE A 173 4.23 -8.16 -24.77
C PHE A 173 3.02 -7.60 -25.53
N ASP A 174 2.54 -8.22 -26.62
CA ASP A 174 1.25 -7.87 -27.21
C ASP A 174 0.08 -8.05 -26.21
N PHE A 175 0.26 -8.90 -25.19
CA PHE A 175 -0.73 -9.12 -24.14
C PHE A 175 -0.83 -8.00 -23.10
N VAL A 176 0.11 -7.04 -23.01
CA VAL A 176 0.12 -6.07 -21.89
C VAL A 176 -1.10 -5.17 -21.84
N ASN A 177 -1.71 -4.90 -22.99
CA ASN A 177 -2.92 -4.07 -23.09
C ASN A 177 -4.22 -4.86 -22.87
N ASN A 178 -4.14 -6.20 -22.93
CA ASN A 178 -5.29 -7.09 -22.78
C ASN A 178 -4.83 -8.40 -22.16
N LEU A 179 -4.33 -8.32 -20.93
CA LEU A 179 -3.88 -9.49 -20.19
C LEU A 179 -5.06 -10.42 -19.93
N THR A 180 -4.81 -11.71 -20.10
CA THR A 180 -5.81 -12.73 -19.82
C THR A 180 -6.17 -12.73 -18.33
N VAL A 181 -7.46 -12.83 -18.04
CA VAL A 181 -7.97 -12.94 -16.67
C VAL A 181 -7.53 -14.28 -16.07
N ILE A 182 -7.24 -14.30 -14.76
CA ILE A 182 -6.88 -15.53 -14.05
C ILE A 182 -7.96 -16.63 -14.28
N PRO A 183 -7.56 -17.87 -14.62
CA PRO A 183 -8.50 -18.97 -14.80
C PRO A 183 -9.36 -19.27 -13.56
N ASP A 184 -10.65 -19.51 -13.78
CA ASP A 184 -11.62 -19.81 -12.70
C ASP A 184 -11.23 -21.02 -11.87
N TRP A 185 -10.62 -22.04 -12.47
CA TRP A 185 -10.21 -23.24 -11.74
C TRP A 185 -9.10 -22.92 -10.73
N LEU A 186 -8.20 -21.98 -11.01
CA LEU A 186 -7.17 -21.54 -10.06
C LEU A 186 -7.80 -20.84 -8.87
N LEU A 187 -8.79 -19.96 -9.11
CA LEU A 187 -9.56 -19.32 -8.04
C LEU A 187 -10.27 -20.36 -7.15
N LYS A 188 -10.89 -21.37 -7.76
CA LYS A 188 -11.51 -22.49 -7.02
C LYS A 188 -10.47 -23.29 -6.23
N ALA A 189 -9.32 -23.61 -6.82
CA ALA A 189 -8.25 -24.34 -6.15
C ALA A 189 -7.67 -23.55 -4.96
N ILE A 190 -7.48 -22.24 -5.12
CA ILE A 190 -7.10 -21.31 -4.04
C ILE A 190 -8.14 -21.33 -2.92
N ALA A 191 -9.43 -21.25 -3.25
CA ALA A 191 -10.50 -21.31 -2.26
C ALA A 191 -10.51 -22.64 -1.48
N ILE A 192 -10.27 -23.76 -2.16
CA ILE A 192 -10.13 -25.09 -1.54
C ILE A 192 -8.92 -25.12 -0.58
N LYS A 193 -7.76 -24.63 -1.01
CA LYS A 193 -6.57 -24.52 -0.13
C LYS A 193 -6.83 -23.64 1.08
N ASN A 194 -7.46 -22.47 0.89
CA ASN A 194 -7.82 -21.60 1.99
C ASN A 194 -8.77 -22.28 2.99
N LYS A 195 -9.73 -23.08 2.50
CA LYS A 195 -10.62 -23.87 3.37
C LYS A 195 -9.84 -24.92 4.16
N LYS A 196 -8.91 -25.65 3.51
CA LYS A 196 -8.05 -26.65 4.16
C LYS A 196 -7.15 -26.03 5.22
N GLN A 197 -6.53 -24.88 4.91
CA GLN A 197 -5.59 -24.20 5.80
C GLN A 197 -6.27 -23.30 6.85
N GLY A 198 -7.53 -22.90 6.63
CA GLY A 198 -8.31 -22.01 7.51
C GLY A 198 -7.85 -20.55 7.46
N LYS A 199 -8.48 -19.74 8.33
CA LYS A 199 -8.23 -18.30 8.45
C LYS A 199 -6.79 -18.04 8.91
N THR A 200 -6.16 -17.05 8.29
CA THR A 200 -4.88 -16.51 8.75
C THR A 200 -5.07 -15.86 10.12
N VAL A 201 -4.16 -16.14 11.05
CA VAL A 201 -4.19 -15.55 12.39
C VAL A 201 -3.40 -14.25 12.33
N SER A 202 -4.09 -13.12 12.38
CA SER A 202 -3.45 -11.84 12.66
C SER A 202 -3.55 -11.54 14.16
N THR A 203 -2.43 -11.13 14.76
CA THR A 203 -2.40 -10.74 16.17
C THR A 203 -2.19 -9.24 16.24
N VAL A 204 -3.10 -8.52 16.89
CA VAL A 204 -2.92 -7.07 17.10
C VAL A 204 -1.93 -6.89 18.25
N SER A 205 -0.76 -6.34 17.96
CA SER A 205 0.22 -5.92 18.96
C SER A 205 0.15 -4.42 19.15
N ARG A 206 0.25 -3.94 20.40
CA ARG A 206 0.33 -2.51 20.70
C ARG A 206 1.78 -2.09 20.77
N MET A 207 2.22 -1.26 19.83
CA MET A 207 3.45 -0.50 19.97
C MET A 207 3.21 0.69 20.89
N TYR A 208 4.16 0.97 21.79
CA TYR A 208 4.18 2.17 22.62
C TYR A 208 5.38 3.02 22.20
N GLY A 209 5.14 4.22 21.68
CA GLY A 209 6.14 5.29 21.60
C GLY A 209 6.09 6.17 22.86
N GLU A 210 7.06 7.07 23.02
CA GLU A 210 7.15 7.96 24.20
C GLU A 210 5.85 8.75 24.45
N ASN A 211 5.04 9.03 23.42
CA ASN A 211 3.77 9.78 23.53
C ASN A 211 2.59 9.20 22.71
N PHE A 212 2.67 7.97 22.19
CA PHE A 212 1.55 7.38 21.44
C PHE A 212 1.51 5.85 21.52
N ALA A 213 0.35 5.24 21.28
CA ALA A 213 0.21 3.81 21.09
C ALA A 213 -0.36 3.49 19.70
N ILE A 214 0.32 2.66 18.92
CA ILE A 214 -0.16 2.18 17.61
C ILE A 214 -0.55 0.72 17.76
N ASN A 215 -1.78 0.38 17.38
CA ASN A 215 -2.16 -1.02 17.17
C ASN A 215 -1.56 -1.45 15.83
N THR A 216 -0.55 -2.32 15.86
CA THR A 216 0.03 -2.93 14.66
C THR A 216 -0.51 -4.33 14.52
N GLU A 217 -1.12 -4.61 13.38
CA GLU A 217 -1.53 -5.96 13.05
C GLU A 217 -0.30 -6.78 12.64
N ILE A 218 0.12 -7.69 13.52
CA ILE A 218 1.10 -8.72 13.19
C ILE A 218 0.41 -9.67 12.20
N GLY A 219 0.69 -9.46 10.92
CA GLY A 219 0.15 -10.26 9.83
C GLY A 219 0.79 -11.65 9.72
N HIS A 220 0.14 -12.52 8.96
CA HIS A 220 0.57 -13.89 8.66
C HIS A 220 2.05 -13.99 8.23
N ASP A 221 2.52 -13.06 7.39
CA ASP A 221 3.89 -13.04 6.90
C ASP A 221 4.94 -12.82 8.02
N TYR A 222 4.60 -12.05 9.07
CA TYR A 222 5.49 -11.87 10.21
C TYR A 222 5.62 -13.17 10.99
N THR A 223 4.51 -13.86 11.24
CA THR A 223 4.52 -15.18 11.90
C THR A 223 5.40 -16.16 11.14
N ILE A 224 5.29 -16.21 9.81
CA ILE A 224 6.18 -17.03 8.97
C ILE A 224 7.65 -16.65 9.20
N LYS A 225 8.00 -15.36 9.09
CA LYS A 225 9.38 -14.89 9.27
C LYS A 225 9.96 -15.25 10.64
N GLU A 226 9.21 -15.00 11.71
CA GLU A 226 9.67 -15.28 13.07
C GLU A 226 9.81 -16.78 13.33
N VAL A 227 8.88 -17.60 12.83
CA VAL A 227 8.96 -19.06 12.98
C VAL A 227 10.18 -19.60 12.26
N LEU A 228 10.47 -19.12 11.06
CA LEU A 228 11.69 -19.51 10.35
C LEU A 228 12.94 -19.08 11.12
N ARG A 229 13.00 -17.84 11.62
CA ARG A 229 14.13 -17.36 12.44
C ARG A 229 14.33 -18.22 13.69
N ALA A 230 13.24 -18.61 14.35
CA ALA A 230 13.28 -19.49 15.51
C ALA A 230 13.76 -20.90 15.15
N LEU A 231 13.30 -21.44 14.03
CA LEU A 231 13.72 -22.76 13.54
C LEU A 231 15.22 -22.84 13.28
N TRP A 232 15.80 -21.78 12.69
CA TRP A 232 17.25 -21.68 12.44
C TRP A 232 18.10 -21.49 13.71
N CYS A 233 17.50 -21.35 14.90
CA CYS A 233 18.23 -21.38 16.17
C CYS A 233 18.40 -22.80 16.75
N TYR A 234 17.84 -23.82 16.11
CA TYR A 234 17.97 -25.20 16.57
C TYR A 234 19.41 -25.71 16.30
N PRO A 235 20.04 -26.41 17.25
CA PRO A 235 21.32 -27.07 17.01
C PRO A 235 21.17 -28.23 16.04
N GLU A 236 22.25 -28.62 15.36
CA GLU A 236 22.26 -29.75 14.40
C GLU A 236 21.68 -31.04 15.01
N SER A 237 21.96 -31.31 16.29
CA SER A 237 21.40 -32.47 17.02
C SER A 237 19.87 -32.49 17.06
N ASP A 238 19.22 -31.32 17.04
CA ASP A 238 17.76 -31.21 17.04
C ASP A 238 17.17 -31.35 15.63
N VAL A 239 17.97 -31.12 14.59
CA VAL A 239 17.60 -31.39 13.19
C VAL A 239 17.66 -32.89 12.91
N GLU A 240 18.65 -33.58 13.48
CA GLU A 240 18.84 -35.04 13.35
C GLU A 240 17.84 -35.86 14.20
N ASP A 241 17.29 -35.28 15.26
CA ASP A 241 16.26 -35.89 16.08
C ASP A 241 14.93 -35.97 15.31
N TYR A 242 14.49 -37.20 15.02
CA TYR A 242 13.30 -37.46 14.21
C TYR A 242 12.02 -36.82 14.79
N GLU A 243 11.84 -36.82 16.11
CA GLU A 243 10.63 -36.26 16.73
C GLU A 243 10.64 -34.72 16.65
N LYS A 244 11.79 -34.08 16.87
CA LYS A 244 11.94 -32.63 16.71
C LYS A 244 11.80 -32.20 15.25
N TRP A 245 12.42 -32.94 14.33
CA TRP A 245 12.29 -32.75 12.89
C TRP A 245 10.84 -32.85 12.42
N LEU A 246 10.14 -33.92 12.81
CA LEU A 246 8.73 -34.14 12.50
C LEU A 246 7.84 -33.04 13.10
N THR A 247 8.15 -32.60 14.32
CA THR A 247 7.46 -31.50 15.01
C THR A 247 7.60 -30.19 14.26
N ALA A 248 8.81 -29.85 13.81
CA ALA A 248 9.05 -28.67 13.00
C ALA A 248 8.22 -28.70 11.72
N GLY A 249 8.25 -29.82 10.98
CA GLY A 249 7.46 -30.01 9.76
C GLY A 249 5.95 -29.83 9.98
N GLN A 250 5.39 -30.45 11.02
CA GLN A 250 3.97 -30.33 11.33
C GLN A 250 3.57 -28.90 11.71
N VAL A 251 4.41 -28.18 12.44
CA VAL A 251 4.14 -26.79 12.81
C VAL A 251 4.20 -25.90 11.56
N LEU A 252 5.22 -26.04 10.72
CA LEU A 252 5.35 -25.27 9.48
C LEU A 252 4.19 -25.52 8.53
N HIS A 253 3.81 -26.78 8.31
CA HIS A 253 2.65 -27.16 7.50
C HIS A 253 1.34 -26.57 8.04
N THR A 254 1.20 -26.50 9.37
CA THR A 254 0.03 -25.88 10.01
C THR A 254 -0.03 -24.37 9.76
N ILE A 255 1.12 -23.70 9.71
CA ILE A 255 1.22 -22.27 9.45
C ILE A 255 0.92 -21.99 7.97
N ASP A 256 1.69 -22.59 7.07
CA ASP A 256 1.55 -22.36 5.64
C ASP A 256 2.11 -23.51 4.81
N ASP A 257 1.37 -23.90 3.76
CA ASP A 257 1.73 -25.01 2.87
C ASP A 257 2.94 -24.66 1.98
N SER A 258 3.23 -23.36 1.80
CA SER A 258 4.40 -22.90 1.05
C SER A 258 5.74 -23.10 1.78
N LEU A 259 5.74 -23.58 3.03
CA LEU A 259 6.94 -23.71 3.87
C LEU A 259 7.66 -25.06 3.73
N LEU A 260 7.19 -25.98 2.88
CA LEU A 260 7.87 -27.25 2.64
C LEU A 260 9.35 -27.05 2.28
N GLU A 261 9.65 -26.12 1.37
CA GLU A 261 11.03 -25.86 0.94
C GLU A 261 11.89 -25.33 2.08
N LYS A 262 11.32 -24.51 2.95
CA LYS A 262 12.04 -23.99 4.12
C LYS A 262 12.30 -25.07 5.15
N TRP A 263 11.41 -26.04 5.28
CA TRP A 263 11.65 -27.22 6.09
C TRP A 263 12.72 -28.12 5.47
N ASP A 264 12.71 -28.30 4.15
CA ASP A 264 13.72 -29.10 3.45
C ASP A 264 15.12 -28.47 3.52
N GLU A 265 15.24 -27.18 3.21
CA GLU A 265 16.48 -26.40 3.37
C GLU A 265 17.04 -26.51 4.80
N TRP A 266 16.17 -26.41 5.81
CA TRP A 266 16.57 -26.58 7.21
C TRP A 266 17.02 -28.02 7.51
N SER A 267 16.38 -29.02 6.89
CA SER A 267 16.68 -30.44 7.09
C SER A 267 18.00 -30.88 6.46
N GLN A 268 18.50 -30.17 5.44
CA GLN A 268 19.77 -30.47 4.77
C GLN A 268 21.00 -30.31 5.68
N GLN A 269 20.84 -29.68 6.85
CA GLN A 269 21.90 -29.57 7.85
C GLN A 269 22.20 -30.91 8.55
N ALA A 270 21.25 -31.84 8.53
CA ALA A 270 21.37 -33.12 9.20
C ALA A 270 22.27 -34.09 8.41
N SER A 271 23.18 -34.79 9.08
CA SER A 271 24.07 -35.76 8.42
C SER A 271 23.34 -36.95 7.81
N ASN A 272 22.12 -37.24 8.30
CA ASN A 272 21.22 -38.28 7.81
C ASN A 272 20.12 -37.74 6.86
N TYR A 273 20.30 -36.56 6.28
CA TYR A 273 19.36 -35.99 5.31
C TYR A 273 19.18 -36.93 4.09
N GLU A 274 17.92 -37.12 3.69
CA GLU A 274 17.55 -37.88 2.51
C GLU A 274 16.71 -37.01 1.56
N PRO A 275 17.17 -36.79 0.30
CA PRO A 275 16.40 -36.05 -0.70
C PRO A 275 14.96 -36.56 -0.85
N GLY A 276 14.01 -35.64 -0.88
CA GLY A 276 12.58 -35.93 -1.01
C GLY A 276 11.89 -36.49 0.25
N ALA A 277 12.60 -36.74 1.36
CA ALA A 277 11.99 -37.22 2.60
C ALA A 277 10.98 -36.22 3.18
N CYS A 278 11.32 -34.92 3.17
CA CYS A 278 10.43 -33.84 3.59
C CYS A 278 9.14 -33.85 2.77
N GLN A 279 9.23 -33.95 1.45
CA GLN A 279 8.08 -33.95 0.54
C GLN A 279 7.16 -35.16 0.76
N ARG A 280 7.74 -36.35 0.94
CA ARG A 280 6.97 -37.56 1.27
C ARG A 280 6.22 -37.40 2.59
N LYS A 281 6.86 -36.85 3.63
CA LYS A 281 6.23 -36.64 4.94
C LYS A 281 5.21 -35.50 4.94
N TRP A 282 5.47 -34.41 4.23
CA TRP A 282 4.55 -33.28 4.11
C TRP A 282 3.17 -33.71 3.61
N ARG A 283 3.13 -34.61 2.62
CA ARG A 283 1.89 -35.20 2.08
C ARG A 283 1.05 -35.97 3.11
N THR A 284 1.66 -36.44 4.20
CA THR A 284 0.97 -37.17 5.27
C THR A 284 0.36 -36.27 6.35
N PHE A 285 0.73 -34.98 6.38
CA PHE A 285 0.29 -34.09 7.44
C PHE A 285 -1.17 -33.67 7.27
N THR A 286 -1.87 -33.61 8.40
CA THR A 286 -3.24 -33.09 8.51
C THR A 286 -3.27 -31.98 9.55
N LYS A 287 -4.28 -31.11 9.45
CA LYS A 287 -4.41 -29.94 10.32
C LYS A 287 -4.88 -30.27 11.74
N ASP A 288 -5.45 -31.46 11.95
CA ASP A 288 -6.07 -31.86 13.22
C ASP A 288 -5.06 -32.15 14.34
N GLY A 289 -3.76 -32.08 14.05
CA GLY A 289 -2.68 -32.32 15.02
C GLY A 289 -2.43 -31.21 16.05
N GLY A 290 -3.09 -30.06 15.96
CA GLY A 290 -3.11 -29.02 17.01
C GLY A 290 -1.78 -28.30 17.32
N ARG A 291 -0.68 -28.62 16.62
CA ARG A 291 0.64 -28.01 16.84
C ARG A 291 0.69 -26.62 16.22
N LYS A 292 1.12 -25.63 16.99
CA LYS A 292 1.14 -24.21 16.62
C LYS A 292 2.56 -23.66 16.66
N ALA A 293 2.75 -22.46 16.09
CA ALA A 293 4.03 -21.73 16.10
C ALA A 293 4.72 -21.68 17.49
N GLY A 294 3.94 -21.64 18.57
CA GLY A 294 4.44 -21.65 19.95
C GLY A 294 5.36 -22.84 20.28
N THR A 295 5.19 -23.99 19.65
CA THR A 295 6.08 -25.14 19.87
C THR A 295 7.49 -24.85 19.37
N ILE A 296 7.63 -24.24 18.19
CA ILE A 296 8.94 -23.84 17.65
C ILE A 296 9.56 -22.75 18.52
N PHE A 297 8.78 -21.75 18.93
CA PHE A 297 9.28 -20.67 19.79
C PHE A 297 9.76 -21.17 21.15
N MET A 298 9.05 -22.12 21.76
CA MET A 298 9.44 -22.68 23.05
C MET A 298 10.75 -23.47 22.97
N GLU A 299 10.96 -24.25 21.90
CA GLU A 299 12.21 -24.98 21.71
C GLU A 299 13.36 -24.03 21.38
N ALA A 300 13.16 -23.08 20.46
CA ALA A 300 14.15 -22.09 20.10
C ALA A 300 14.57 -21.22 21.31
N ALA A 301 13.66 -20.92 22.23
CA ALA A 301 13.95 -20.14 23.43
C ALA A 301 14.97 -20.84 24.34
N LYS A 302 15.02 -22.18 24.35
CA LYS A 302 16.06 -22.95 25.07
C LYS A 302 17.46 -22.67 24.53
N HIS A 303 17.55 -22.29 23.26
CA HIS A 303 18.78 -21.97 22.53
C HIS A 303 19.01 -20.45 22.41
N GLY A 304 18.33 -19.65 23.24
CA GLY A 304 18.55 -18.20 23.32
C GLY A 304 17.78 -17.36 22.30
N PHE A 305 16.83 -17.96 21.57
CA PHE A 305 15.94 -17.20 20.69
C PHE A 305 15.15 -16.16 21.48
N LYS A 306 15.21 -14.91 20.99
CA LYS A 306 14.37 -13.80 21.44
C LYS A 306 13.55 -13.32 20.27
N HIS A 307 12.26 -13.07 20.48
CA HIS A 307 11.38 -12.50 19.46
C HIS A 307 11.95 -11.17 18.97
N SER A 308 11.84 -10.93 17.66
CA SER A 308 12.37 -9.73 17.02
C SER A 308 11.53 -8.55 17.50
N GLN A 309 12.18 -7.49 17.96
CA GLN A 309 11.55 -6.20 18.24
C GLN A 309 11.56 -5.30 16.98
N GLU A 310 11.91 -5.82 15.81
CA GLU A 310 11.88 -5.04 14.56
C GLU A 310 10.46 -4.69 14.15
N HIS A 311 9.43 -5.41 14.61
CA HIS A 311 8.05 -4.93 14.45
C HIS A 311 7.70 -3.82 15.43
N THR A 312 8.51 -3.60 16.47
CA THR A 312 8.46 -2.44 17.37
C THR A 312 9.38 -1.30 16.93
N THR A 313 10.28 -1.54 15.96
CA THR A 313 11.33 -0.59 15.51
C THR A 313 11.59 -0.57 14.00
N GLY A 314 10.67 -1.10 13.18
CA GLY A 314 10.76 -1.08 11.72
C GLY A 314 10.32 0.26 11.14
N PRO A 315 10.55 0.54 9.85
CA PRO A 315 9.97 1.70 9.21
C PRO A 315 8.46 1.58 9.40
N ALA A 316 7.94 2.48 10.22
CA ALA A 316 6.67 3.14 10.04
C ALA A 316 5.76 2.44 9.01
N PRO A 317 4.67 1.74 9.42
CA PRO A 317 3.58 1.43 8.49
C PRO A 317 3.25 2.68 7.65
N ASP A 318 2.67 2.59 6.44
CA ASP A 318 2.39 3.78 5.61
C ASP A 318 1.74 4.94 6.40
N GLN A 319 0.89 4.61 7.38
CA GLN A 319 0.27 5.54 8.34
C GLN A 319 1.26 6.34 9.23
N VAL A 320 2.44 5.81 9.50
CA VAL A 320 3.52 6.46 10.24
C VAL A 320 4.44 7.21 9.29
N ILE A 321 4.56 6.83 8.01
CA ILE A 321 5.23 7.68 7.00
C ILE A 321 4.39 8.94 6.82
N ASP A 322 3.08 8.80 6.61
CA ASP A 322 2.14 9.91 6.53
C ASP A 322 2.21 10.79 7.80
N ARG A 323 2.32 10.18 8.97
CA ARG A 323 2.41 10.91 10.24
C ARG A 323 3.78 11.53 10.50
N VAL A 324 4.86 10.92 10.00
CA VAL A 324 6.21 11.49 10.07
C VAL A 324 6.33 12.64 9.08
N ASP A 325 5.68 12.56 7.91
CA ASP A 325 5.56 13.67 6.97
C ASP A 325 4.72 14.81 7.55
N GLU A 326 3.63 14.51 8.27
CA GLU A 326 2.87 15.51 9.04
C GLU A 326 3.71 16.16 10.15
N ILE A 327 4.47 15.37 10.93
CA ILE A 327 5.33 15.88 12.01
C ILE A 327 6.53 16.67 11.44
N LEU A 328 7.12 16.23 10.33
CA LEU A 328 8.17 16.97 9.61
C LEU A 328 7.61 18.28 9.06
N ALA A 329 6.39 18.28 8.51
CA ALA A 329 5.72 19.50 8.07
C ALA A 329 5.48 20.46 9.24
N GLU A 330 5.02 19.96 10.40
CA GLU A 330 4.86 20.77 11.62
C GLU A 330 6.20 21.34 12.14
N LEU A 331 7.27 20.55 12.18
CA LEU A 331 8.59 20.98 12.64
C LEU A 331 9.28 21.95 11.66
N MET A 332 9.09 21.77 10.36
CA MET A 332 9.56 22.71 9.34
C MET A 332 8.77 24.02 9.40
N GLN A 333 7.47 23.97 9.67
CA GLN A 333 6.63 25.15 9.86
C GLN A 333 7.04 25.94 11.11
N ASP A 334 7.33 25.26 12.22
CA ASP A 334 7.83 25.88 13.46
C ASP A 334 9.22 26.52 13.27
N SER A 335 10.08 25.92 12.44
CA SER A 335 11.40 26.47 12.09
C SER A 335 11.28 27.72 11.21
N ILE A 336 10.37 27.71 10.22
CA ILE A 336 10.05 28.86 9.37
C ILE A 336 9.40 29.99 10.19
N ASP A 337 8.56 29.66 11.18
CA ASP A 337 7.92 30.63 12.07
C ASP A 337 8.90 31.24 13.09
N GLN A 338 9.94 30.52 13.49
CA GLN A 338 11.04 31.06 14.30
C GLN A 338 11.93 32.02 13.48
N ASP A 339 12.32 31.65 12.26
CA ASP A 339 13.10 32.51 11.37
C ASP A 339 12.31 33.77 10.94
N ASN A 340 11.01 33.64 10.69
CA ASN A 340 10.13 34.78 10.39
C ASN A 340 9.94 35.71 11.61
N LYS A 341 9.91 35.18 12.83
CA LYS A 341 9.87 35.99 14.06
C LYS A 341 11.18 36.75 14.32
N GLU A 342 12.34 36.14 14.04
CA GLU A 342 13.63 36.84 14.14
C GLU A 342 13.81 37.93 13.06
N GLN A 343 13.29 37.72 11.85
CA GLN A 343 13.29 38.73 10.79
C GLN A 343 12.28 39.88 11.06
N GLN A 344 11.10 39.59 11.63
CA GLN A 344 10.13 40.61 12.04
C GLN A 344 10.58 41.43 13.26
N ALA A 345 11.38 40.84 14.17
CA ALA A 345 11.99 41.56 15.29
C ALA A 345 13.09 42.54 14.87
N ARG A 346 13.77 42.29 13.73
CA ARG A 346 14.79 43.20 13.17
C ARG A 346 14.21 44.37 12.36
N ALA A 347 12.99 44.23 11.85
CA ALA A 347 12.33 45.24 11.00
C ALA A 347 11.53 46.32 11.76
N SER A 348 11.38 46.22 13.08
CA SER A 348 10.50 47.10 13.88
C SER A 348 11.21 48.18 14.71
N ASN A 349 12.52 48.36 14.56
CA ASN A 349 13.27 49.41 15.25
C ASN A 349 13.43 50.67 14.38
N PHE A 350 12.41 51.51 14.23
CA PHE A 350 12.59 52.97 14.08
C PHE A 350 11.32 53.75 14.49
N THR A 351 11.55 54.80 15.29
CA THR A 351 10.64 55.87 15.77
C THR A 351 9.76 55.60 17.01
N LYS A 352 10.23 56.12 18.16
CA LYS A 352 9.47 56.54 19.36
C LYS A 352 9.27 58.09 19.28
N PRO A 353 8.52 58.81 20.16
CA PRO A 353 7.92 58.39 21.45
C PRO A 353 6.51 58.99 21.76
N VAL A 354 5.68 58.35 22.60
CA VAL A 354 4.85 59.08 23.59
C VAL A 354 4.60 58.19 24.82
N THR A 355 4.62 58.88 25.97
CA THR A 355 4.58 58.51 27.38
C THR A 355 3.34 57.75 27.86
N TRP A 356 3.57 56.83 28.81
CA TRP A 356 2.57 56.21 29.69
C TRP A 356 2.55 56.96 31.04
N PRO A 357 1.41 57.08 31.79
CA PRO A 357 -0.03 57.05 31.45
C PRO A 357 -0.61 58.50 31.40
N PRO A 358 -1.86 58.83 30.99
CA PRO A 358 -3.10 58.11 31.34
C PRO A 358 -4.35 58.23 30.40
N GLN A 359 -5.40 57.51 30.81
CA GLN A 359 -6.84 57.66 30.50
C GLN A 359 -7.45 56.75 29.43
N LEU A 360 -8.05 55.66 29.93
CA LEU A 360 -9.21 54.99 29.34
C LEU A 360 -10.31 56.02 29.02
N PRO A 361 -10.92 55.98 27.82
CA PRO A 361 -12.17 56.68 27.58
C PRO A 361 -13.26 56.07 28.47
N LYS A 362 -13.77 56.87 29.41
CA LYS A 362 -14.98 56.55 30.15
C LYS A 362 -16.17 56.56 29.20
N GLY A 363 -16.72 55.37 28.96
CA GLY A 363 -18.15 55.13 28.80
C GLY A 363 -18.86 55.78 27.61
N ARG A 364 -19.15 54.96 26.60
CA ARG A 364 -20.56 54.71 26.30
C ARG A 364 -20.96 53.44 27.02
N LYS A 365 -21.90 53.57 27.97
CA LYS A 365 -22.68 52.42 28.44
C LYS A 365 -23.44 51.89 27.23
N HIS A 366 -22.87 50.93 26.51
CA HIS A 366 -23.70 49.97 25.81
C HIS A 366 -24.09 48.93 26.85
N SER A 367 -25.38 48.65 26.92
CA SER A 367 -26.00 47.66 27.81
C SER A 367 -25.21 46.35 27.79
N LYS A 368 -25.41 45.47 28.77
CA LYS A 368 -25.06 44.05 28.61
C LYS A 368 -25.69 43.58 27.29
N LEU A 369 -24.95 43.66 26.19
CA LEU A 369 -25.37 43.15 24.90
C LEU A 369 -25.42 41.65 25.15
N LYS A 370 -26.64 41.15 25.34
CA LYS A 370 -26.85 39.71 25.37
C LYS A 370 -26.33 39.22 24.03
N ALA A 371 -25.46 38.21 24.06
CA ALA A 371 -25.02 37.54 22.85
C ALA A 371 -26.23 37.30 21.96
N ALA A 372 -26.12 37.64 20.67
CA ALA A 372 -27.17 37.35 19.73
C ALA A 372 -27.55 35.87 19.86
N PRO A 373 -28.84 35.51 19.81
CA PRO A 373 -29.22 34.11 19.92
C PRO A 373 -28.54 33.30 18.81
N GLN A 374 -28.19 32.05 19.12
CA GLN A 374 -27.31 31.22 18.28
C GLN A 374 -27.77 31.09 16.83
N ASN A 375 -29.09 31.13 16.58
CA ASN A 375 -29.64 31.13 15.24
C ASN A 375 -29.24 32.37 14.43
N LEU A 376 -29.20 33.57 15.03
CA LEU A 376 -28.78 34.79 14.33
C LEU A 376 -27.29 34.78 14.00
N ILE A 377 -26.46 34.22 14.89
CA ILE A 377 -25.03 34.03 14.65
C ILE A 377 -24.82 33.05 13.49
N ARG A 378 -25.51 31.89 13.54
CA ARG A 378 -25.50 30.89 12.48
C ARG A 378 -25.93 31.50 11.14
N ASP A 379 -27.06 32.21 11.10
CA ASP A 379 -27.60 32.74 9.84
C ASP A 379 -26.66 33.77 9.24
N LYS A 380 -26.01 34.60 10.08
CA LYS A 380 -24.99 35.53 9.61
C LYS A 380 -23.74 34.80 9.10
N LEU A 381 -23.26 33.76 9.79
CA LEU A 381 -22.16 32.92 9.31
C LEU A 381 -22.51 32.24 7.98
N VAL A 382 -23.71 31.67 7.83
CA VAL A 382 -24.17 31.09 6.57
C VAL A 382 -24.18 32.14 5.46
N CYS A 383 -24.73 33.33 5.71
CA CYS A 383 -24.72 34.43 4.74
C CYS A 383 -23.29 34.83 4.32
N ASP A 384 -22.32 34.82 5.24
CA ASP A 384 -20.95 35.22 4.94
C ASP A 384 -20.12 34.08 4.32
N MET A 385 -20.52 32.82 4.53
CA MET A 385 -19.73 31.64 4.17
C MET A 385 -20.28 30.87 2.97
N HIS A 386 -21.59 30.88 2.68
CA HIS A 386 -22.17 30.09 1.58
C HIS A 386 -21.59 30.39 0.19
N LYS A 387 -20.92 31.54 0.02
CA LYS A 387 -20.22 31.90 -1.23
C LYS A 387 -18.87 31.21 -1.39
N TYR A 388 -18.26 30.76 -0.31
CA TYR A 388 -16.89 30.25 -0.30
C TYR A 388 -16.77 28.90 0.37
N PHE A 389 -17.84 28.38 0.98
CA PHE A 389 -17.82 27.14 1.74
C PHE A 389 -19.01 26.26 1.39
N VAL A 390 -18.74 24.98 1.24
CA VAL A 390 -19.75 23.91 1.14
C VAL A 390 -19.35 22.74 2.03
N PHE A 391 -20.32 21.92 2.41
CA PHE A 391 -20.13 20.72 3.21
C PHE A 391 -20.59 19.50 2.43
N ASP A 392 -19.67 18.57 2.18
CA ASP A 392 -19.98 17.31 1.52
C ASP A 392 -20.28 16.24 2.57
N GLU A 393 -21.49 15.69 2.51
CA GLU A 393 -21.93 14.61 3.41
C GLU A 393 -21.17 13.30 3.15
N SER A 394 -20.83 13.01 1.88
CA SER A 394 -20.18 11.75 1.49
C SER A 394 -18.78 11.62 2.09
N GLU A 395 -18.02 12.71 2.10
CA GLU A 395 -16.70 12.79 2.73
C GLU A 395 -16.75 13.28 4.18
N ASN A 396 -17.91 13.76 4.64
CA ASN A 396 -18.13 14.39 5.95
C ASN A 396 -17.15 15.54 6.24
N LYS A 397 -16.87 16.38 5.23
CA LYS A 397 -15.84 17.42 5.27
C LYS A 397 -16.31 18.73 4.64
N PHE A 398 -15.76 19.84 5.13
CA PHE A 398 -15.99 21.16 4.53
C PHE A 398 -14.98 21.40 3.40
N PHE A 399 -15.43 22.08 2.35
CA PHE A 399 -14.61 22.54 1.25
C PHE A 399 -14.65 24.06 1.21
N LYS A 400 -13.50 24.67 0.90
CA LYS A 400 -13.36 26.12 0.74
C LYS A 400 -12.91 26.44 -0.68
N TYR A 401 -13.63 27.35 -1.33
CA TYR A 401 -13.30 27.86 -2.64
C TYR A 401 -12.06 28.77 -2.56
N GLU A 402 -11.13 28.57 -3.50
CA GLU A 402 -9.86 29.29 -3.64
C GLU A 402 -8.92 29.19 -2.42
N HIS A 403 -8.93 28.05 -1.72
CA HIS A 403 -8.07 27.89 -0.55
C HIS A 403 -6.63 27.49 -0.88
N GLN A 404 -6.44 26.41 -1.65
CA GLN A 404 -5.11 25.96 -2.06
C GLN A 404 -4.71 26.53 -3.42
N GLN A 405 -5.68 26.73 -4.31
CA GLN A 405 -5.47 27.27 -5.65
C GLN A 405 -6.68 28.09 -6.09
N SER A 406 -6.46 29.21 -6.80
CA SER A 406 -7.54 30.05 -7.32
C SER A 406 -8.46 29.25 -8.23
N GLY A 407 -9.76 29.40 -8.01
CA GLY A 407 -10.84 28.71 -8.69
C GLY A 407 -11.08 27.23 -8.37
N MET A 408 -10.37 26.63 -7.41
CA MET A 408 -10.59 25.24 -6.96
C MET A 408 -11.31 25.17 -5.60
N TRP A 409 -12.14 24.14 -5.41
CA TRP A 409 -12.64 23.79 -4.09
C TRP A 409 -11.61 22.90 -3.38
N SER A 410 -11.15 23.29 -2.20
CA SER A 410 -10.16 22.50 -1.45
C SER A 410 -10.72 22.01 -0.13
N LYS A 411 -10.44 20.76 0.18
CA LYS A 411 -10.83 20.12 1.43
C LYS A 411 -10.20 20.81 2.64
N LEU A 412 -11.01 21.06 3.66
CA LEU A 412 -10.56 21.56 4.96
C LEU A 412 -10.55 20.44 6.01
N THR A 413 -9.50 20.44 6.82
CA THR A 413 -9.51 19.69 8.08
C THR A 413 -10.46 20.36 9.08
N ASP A 414 -10.95 19.60 10.05
CA ASP A 414 -11.85 20.12 11.09
C ASP A 414 -11.19 21.27 11.85
N ASN A 415 -9.88 21.18 12.11
CA ASN A 415 -9.12 22.24 12.79
C ASN A 415 -9.04 23.52 11.95
N GLN A 416 -8.80 23.42 10.64
CA GLN A 416 -8.79 24.58 9.74
C GLN A 416 -10.16 25.26 9.68
N MET A 417 -11.24 24.50 9.58
CA MET A 417 -12.60 25.05 9.58
C MET A 417 -12.95 25.68 10.93
N ARG A 418 -12.55 25.07 12.06
CA ARG A 418 -12.75 25.63 13.40
C ARG A 418 -11.98 26.94 13.61
N LYS A 419 -10.77 27.04 13.05
CA LYS A 419 -10.00 28.29 13.04
C LYS A 419 -10.73 29.38 12.23
N GLU A 420 -11.21 29.06 11.03
CA GLU A 420 -11.99 30.00 10.22
C GLU A 420 -13.25 30.49 10.96
N LEU A 421 -13.93 29.60 11.69
CA LEU A 421 -15.08 29.99 12.52
C LEU A 421 -14.66 30.89 13.69
N SER A 422 -13.53 30.61 14.33
CA SER A 422 -12.99 31.46 15.39
C SER A 422 -12.72 32.86 14.86
N ASP A 423 -11.99 32.98 13.75
CA ASP A 423 -11.62 34.28 13.17
C ASP A 423 -12.88 35.11 12.81
N ARG A 424 -13.93 34.46 12.30
CA ARG A 424 -15.20 35.12 11.97
C ARG A 424 -16.00 35.53 13.22
N LEU A 425 -16.01 34.70 14.26
CA LEU A 425 -16.66 35.03 15.53
C LEU A 425 -15.92 36.18 16.23
N ASP A 426 -14.59 36.24 16.14
CA ASP A 426 -13.79 37.36 16.64
C ASP A 426 -14.17 38.67 15.93
N ILE A 427 -14.34 38.66 14.61
CA ILE A 427 -14.87 39.82 13.87
C ILE A 427 -16.29 40.20 14.35
N MET A 428 -17.13 39.23 14.68
CA MET A 428 -18.49 39.47 15.20
C MET A 428 -18.51 40.14 16.59
N THR A 429 -17.44 40.01 17.37
CA THR A 429 -17.28 40.76 18.63
C THR A 429 -17.11 42.26 18.37
N THR A 430 -16.43 42.63 17.28
CA THR A 430 -16.20 44.03 16.90
C THR A 430 -17.45 44.70 16.29
N THR A 431 -18.36 43.91 15.71
CA THR A 431 -19.59 44.39 15.07
C THR A 431 -20.81 44.40 16.00
N SER A 432 -20.58 44.24 17.32
CA SER A 432 -21.62 44.27 18.38
C SER A 432 -22.66 43.14 18.33
N MET A 433 -22.44 42.07 17.55
CA MET A 433 -23.31 40.88 17.56
C MET A 433 -22.97 39.90 18.70
N LEU A 434 -21.70 39.86 19.08
CA LEU A 434 -21.20 39.09 20.21
C LEU A 434 -20.63 40.03 21.28
N PRO A 435 -20.69 39.64 22.57
CA PRO A 435 -19.94 40.32 23.63
C PRO A 435 -18.43 40.20 23.38
N GLU A 436 -17.60 40.94 24.14
CA GLU A 436 -16.12 40.96 24.08
C GLU A 436 -15.45 39.63 24.52
N GLY A 437 -16.04 38.48 24.15
CA GLY A 437 -15.60 37.12 24.41
C GLY A 437 -16.75 36.12 24.30
N TYR A 438 -16.49 34.91 23.79
CA TYR A 438 -17.45 33.81 23.70
C TYR A 438 -16.85 32.50 24.23
N GLN A 439 -17.70 31.54 24.60
CA GLN A 439 -17.24 30.22 25.03
C GLN A 439 -16.74 29.42 23.82
N LEU A 440 -15.62 28.70 23.95
CA LEU A 440 -15.07 27.86 22.87
C LEU A 440 -16.09 26.82 22.35
N SER A 441 -16.99 26.36 23.20
CA SER A 441 -18.11 25.48 22.83
C SER A 441 -19.03 26.07 21.75
N LEU A 442 -19.09 27.40 21.62
CA LEU A 442 -19.83 28.05 20.54
C LEU A 442 -19.26 27.67 19.16
N ILE A 443 -17.94 27.51 19.04
CA ILE A 443 -17.30 27.08 17.79
C ILE A 443 -17.76 25.66 17.45
N ASP A 444 -17.77 24.74 18.42
CA ASP A 444 -18.25 23.36 18.22
C ASP A 444 -19.72 23.33 17.79
N ILE A 445 -20.56 24.14 18.43
CA ILE A 445 -21.99 24.23 18.13
C ILE A 445 -22.20 24.79 16.72
N MET A 446 -21.52 25.87 16.34
CA MET A 446 -21.61 26.46 15.00
C MET A 446 -21.06 25.52 13.93
N PHE A 447 -19.95 24.83 14.20
CA PHE A 447 -19.37 23.82 13.32
C PHE A 447 -20.39 22.72 13.00
N ALA A 448 -21.07 22.18 14.01
CA ALA A 448 -22.11 21.17 13.82
C ALA A 448 -23.33 21.71 13.06
N GLN A 449 -23.78 22.93 13.36
CA GLN A 449 -24.94 23.54 12.70
C GLN A 449 -24.68 23.89 11.23
N LEU A 450 -23.44 24.28 10.89
CA LEU A 450 -23.08 24.66 9.52
C LEU A 450 -23.02 23.46 8.58
N LYS A 451 -22.76 22.23 9.07
CA LYS A 451 -22.83 21.02 8.24
C LYS A 451 -24.18 20.88 7.53
N ALA A 452 -25.27 21.11 8.28
CA ALA A 452 -26.63 21.01 7.75
C ALA A 452 -27.10 22.27 6.98
N LYS A 453 -26.34 23.37 7.01
CA LYS A 453 -26.73 24.64 6.36
C LYS A 453 -25.89 25.00 5.14
N LEU A 454 -24.70 24.44 5.05
CA LEU A 454 -23.80 24.56 3.90
C LEU A 454 -23.74 23.25 3.12
N GLU A 455 -24.70 22.35 3.32
CA GLU A 455 -24.77 21.06 2.65
C GLU A 455 -24.71 21.24 1.12
N PHE A 456 -23.76 20.52 0.51
CA PHE A 456 -23.58 20.48 -0.92
C PHE A 456 -24.58 19.49 -1.51
N THR A 457 -25.65 20.02 -2.09
CA THR A 457 -26.75 19.22 -2.67
C THR A 457 -26.55 18.91 -4.15
N GLU A 458 -25.50 19.46 -4.77
CA GLU A 458 -25.13 19.20 -6.16
C GLU A 458 -24.10 18.06 -6.21
N GLN A 459 -23.87 17.49 -7.38
CA GLN A 459 -22.83 16.48 -7.55
C GLN A 459 -21.51 17.18 -7.88
N TRP A 460 -20.41 16.71 -7.28
CA TRP A 460 -19.08 17.06 -7.76
C TRP A 460 -18.99 16.72 -9.24
N ASN A 461 -18.30 17.55 -10.01
CA ASN A 461 -18.33 17.41 -11.45
C ASN A 461 -17.71 16.07 -11.89
N GLN A 462 -18.52 15.28 -12.58
CA GLN A 462 -18.18 13.97 -13.12
C GLN A 462 -17.99 14.00 -14.64
N ASP A 463 -17.95 15.19 -15.23
CA ASP A 463 -17.79 15.35 -16.66
C ASP A 463 -16.38 14.91 -17.08
N ASN A 464 -16.32 13.75 -17.74
CA ASN A 464 -15.08 13.19 -18.27
C ASN A 464 -14.46 14.07 -19.37
N ASN A 465 -15.21 15.03 -19.90
CA ASN A 465 -14.71 15.96 -20.92
C ASN A 465 -13.90 17.11 -20.32
N LEU A 466 -13.94 17.32 -19.00
CA LEU A 466 -13.17 18.37 -18.32
C LEU A 466 -11.97 17.77 -17.58
N ILE A 467 -10.76 18.03 -18.09
CA ILE A 467 -9.50 17.51 -17.52
C ILE A 467 -8.82 18.61 -16.70
N LEU A 468 -8.56 18.33 -15.43
CA LEU A 468 -7.90 19.25 -14.51
C LEU A 468 -6.38 19.28 -14.74
N PHE A 469 -5.82 20.47 -14.95
CA PHE A 469 -4.38 20.73 -14.99
C PHE A 469 -3.97 21.75 -13.91
N GLN A 470 -2.68 21.82 -13.59
CA GLN A 470 -2.15 22.78 -12.60
C GLN A 470 -2.37 24.25 -13.00
N ASN A 471 -2.69 24.55 -14.26
CA ASN A 471 -2.86 25.90 -14.77
C ASN A 471 -4.25 26.18 -15.36
N GLY A 472 -5.21 25.25 -15.20
CA GLY A 472 -6.58 25.45 -15.71
C GLY A 472 -7.35 24.14 -15.90
N VAL A 473 -8.50 24.25 -16.53
CA VAL A 473 -9.36 23.11 -16.88
C VAL A 473 -9.40 23.01 -18.40
N TYR A 474 -9.04 21.85 -18.93
CA TYR A 474 -9.06 21.59 -20.36
C TYR A 474 -10.39 20.96 -20.75
N ASP A 475 -11.11 21.62 -21.65
CA ASP A 475 -12.36 21.13 -22.21
C ASP A 475 -12.06 20.31 -23.47
N LEU A 476 -12.35 19.01 -23.42
CA LEU A 476 -12.14 18.08 -24.53
C LEU A 476 -13.06 18.36 -25.73
N ASP A 477 -14.26 18.90 -25.51
CA ASP A 477 -15.23 19.17 -26.58
C ASP A 477 -14.82 20.40 -27.40
N ASN A 478 -14.33 21.44 -26.71
CA ASN A 478 -13.90 22.68 -27.34
C ASN A 478 -12.40 22.72 -27.66
N SER A 479 -11.62 21.76 -27.13
CA SER A 479 -10.15 21.71 -27.24
C SER A 479 -9.46 22.99 -26.77
N GLU A 480 -9.99 23.62 -25.73
CA GLU A 480 -9.46 24.85 -25.15
C GLU A 480 -9.08 24.64 -23.69
N LEU A 481 -7.95 25.23 -23.27
CA LEU A 481 -7.58 25.33 -21.87
C LEU A 481 -8.19 26.59 -21.28
N GLY A 482 -9.28 26.42 -20.54
CA GLY A 482 -9.95 27.47 -19.80
C GLY A 482 -9.33 27.70 -18.42
N GLY A 483 -9.74 28.80 -17.78
CA GLY A 483 -9.46 29.02 -16.37
C GLY A 483 -10.31 28.11 -15.47
N PHE A 484 -10.08 28.16 -14.17
CA PHE A 484 -10.92 27.48 -13.21
C PHE A 484 -12.23 28.25 -13.01
N HIS A 485 -13.38 27.60 -13.22
CA HIS A 485 -14.70 28.19 -12.98
C HIS A 485 -15.34 27.57 -11.74
N ARG A 486 -15.98 28.40 -10.91
CA ARG A 486 -16.58 27.97 -9.63
C ARG A 486 -17.68 26.94 -9.83
N GLU A 487 -18.50 27.16 -10.85
CA GLU A 487 -19.61 26.30 -11.28
C GLU A 487 -19.16 24.92 -11.77
N TYR A 488 -17.86 24.72 -12.02
CA TYR A 488 -17.36 23.41 -12.40
C TYR A 488 -17.22 22.47 -11.22
N TYR A 489 -17.40 22.90 -9.95
CA TYR A 489 -17.31 22.04 -8.75
C TYR A 489 -16.24 20.95 -8.88
N ILE A 490 -15.01 21.39 -9.17
CA ILE A 490 -13.85 20.52 -9.26
C ILE A 490 -13.12 20.58 -7.93
N ASN A 491 -12.80 19.40 -7.40
CA ASN A 491 -12.10 19.18 -6.14
C ASN A 491 -11.07 18.07 -6.31
#